data_AF-A0A3B5PZR9-F1
#
_entry.id   AF-A0A3B5PZR9-F1
#
_cell.length_a   1.000
_cell.length_b   1.000
_cell.length_c   1.000
_cell.angle_alpha   90.00
_cell.angle_beta   90.00
_cell.angle_gamma   90.00
#
_symmetry.space_group_name_H-M   'P 1'
#
loop_
_entity.id
_entity.type
_entity.pdbx_description
1 polymer ?
#
loop_
_entity_poly.entity_id
_entity_poly.type
_entity_poly.pdbx_seq_one_letter_code
_entity_poly.pdbx_strand_id
1 'polypeptide(L)'
;MQRVSQTVSSHQQTLRPSVRPPSGFLLTLVLLPQRRPVRRRFESPGIYSDDDANSDASSACSERSFGSRNGGAGPHFLRQTEDVAEVLNHCASSNWSERKEGLLGLQNLLKGQRTLSRVELKRLCEIFTRMFADPHSKVFSMFLETLVDFIVLHRDDLQDWLFVLLTQLLKKMGADLLGSVQAKVQKALDVTRDSFPLELQFNILMRFIVDQTQTPNLKVKVAILRYIEALARQMDPADFRDGTVSVFTPPHPVSWV
;
A
#
# COMPACT_ATOMS: atom_id res chain seq x y z
N MET A 1 42.67 23.04 64.81
CA MET A 1 43.45 22.31 63.79
C MET A 1 43.86 20.95 64.35
N GLN A 2 43.25 19.85 63.89
CA GLN A 2 43.88 18.54 63.64
C GLN A 2 42.82 17.50 63.24
N ARG A 3 43.05 16.85 62.10
CA ARG A 3 42.34 15.68 61.56
C ARG A 3 42.76 14.42 62.32
N VAL A 4 41.89 13.42 62.43
CA VAL A 4 42.23 12.00 62.15
C VAL A 4 41.00 11.28 61.58
N SER A 5 41.25 10.49 60.53
CA SER A 5 40.36 9.64 59.72
C SER A 5 40.01 8.29 60.37
N GLN A 6 38.99 7.58 59.86
CA GLN A 6 38.94 6.15 59.45
C GLN A 6 37.45 5.71 59.22
N THR A 7 36.95 5.33 58.04
CA THR A 7 36.97 4.07 57.22
C THR A 7 35.98 2.93 57.57
N VAL A 8 35.34 2.38 56.50
CA VAL A 8 34.65 1.06 56.30
C VAL A 8 33.20 0.96 56.88
N SER A 9 32.14 0.34 56.30
CA SER A 9 31.98 -0.72 55.29
C SER A 9 30.57 -0.74 54.63
N SER A 10 30.54 -1.35 53.43
CA SER A 10 29.45 -1.96 52.63
C SER A 10 28.17 -2.50 53.32
N HIS A 11 27.04 -2.50 52.59
CA HIS A 11 26.08 -3.63 52.44
C HIS A 11 25.14 -3.42 51.22
N GLN A 12 25.16 -4.40 50.30
CA GLN A 12 24.19 -4.61 49.23
C GLN A 12 22.89 -5.22 49.80
N GLN A 13 21.73 -4.91 49.21
CA GLN A 13 20.63 -5.88 49.16
C GLN A 13 19.70 -5.65 47.96
N THR A 14 19.48 -6.76 47.28
CA THR A 14 18.75 -7.07 46.04
C THR A 14 17.26 -7.23 46.30
N LEU A 15 16.40 -6.68 45.44
CA LEU A 15 14.99 -7.08 45.33
C LEU A 15 14.58 -7.20 43.85
N ARG A 16 14.34 -8.43 43.41
CA ARG A 16 13.54 -8.79 42.23
C ARG A 16 12.10 -9.06 42.69
N PRO A 17 11.11 -8.96 41.78
CA PRO A 17 10.09 -9.99 41.74
C PRO A 17 9.98 -10.67 40.36
N SER A 18 9.88 -11.99 40.46
CA SER A 18 9.57 -12.96 39.42
C SER A 18 8.06 -13.02 39.21
N VAL A 19 7.57 -12.98 37.97
CA VAL A 19 6.22 -13.42 37.63
C VAL A 19 6.28 -14.35 36.43
N ARG A 20 5.99 -15.63 36.68
CA ARG A 20 5.72 -16.68 35.69
C ARG A 20 4.23 -16.62 35.28
N PRO A 21 3.87 -17.16 34.10
CA PRO A 21 2.51 -17.07 33.56
C PRO A 21 1.61 -18.20 34.09
N PRO A 22 0.28 -18.03 34.12
CA PRO A 22 -0.63 -19.13 34.30
C PRO A 22 -0.97 -19.80 32.96
N SER A 23 -0.69 -21.09 32.89
CA SER A 23 -1.28 -22.07 32.00
C SER A 23 -2.75 -22.32 32.33
N GLY A 24 -3.62 -22.37 31.32
CA GLY A 24 -5.02 -22.77 31.49
C GLY A 24 -5.85 -22.64 30.21
N PHE A 25 -5.75 -23.60 29.30
CA PHE A 25 -6.82 -23.86 28.33
C PHE A 25 -7.06 -25.37 28.28
N LEU A 26 -8.00 -25.80 29.11
CA LEU A 26 -8.66 -27.10 29.02
C LEU A 26 -9.96 -26.89 28.24
N LEU A 27 -10.07 -27.67 27.18
CA LEU A 27 -11.24 -28.06 26.40
C LEU A 27 -12.61 -27.75 27.03
N THR A 28 -13.49 -27.13 26.24
CA THR A 28 -14.92 -27.46 26.29
C THR A 28 -15.46 -27.60 24.87
N LEU A 29 -16.00 -28.78 24.64
CA LEU A 29 -16.62 -29.31 23.44
C LEU A 29 -17.89 -28.53 23.04
N VAL A 30 -18.09 -28.43 21.72
CA VAL A 30 -19.29 -28.84 20.95
C VAL A 30 -20.65 -28.46 21.54
N LEU A 31 -21.44 -27.71 20.74
CA LEU A 31 -22.81 -28.08 20.34
C LEU A 31 -23.36 -27.06 19.31
N LEU A 32 -23.46 -27.49 18.05
CA LEU A 32 -24.40 -26.93 17.08
C LEU A 32 -25.84 -27.17 17.56
N PRO A 33 -26.82 -26.33 17.16
CA PRO A 33 -27.85 -26.91 16.28
C PRO A 33 -28.39 -25.98 15.17
N GLN A 34 -28.60 -26.63 14.03
CA GLN A 34 -29.80 -26.62 13.17
C GLN A 34 -30.20 -25.37 12.37
N ARG A 35 -30.07 -25.56 11.04
CA ARG A 35 -30.87 -24.98 9.95
C ARG A 35 -32.38 -25.11 10.19
N ARG A 36 -33.18 -24.15 9.67
CA ARG A 36 -34.46 -24.39 8.97
C ARG A 36 -34.83 -23.23 8.00
N PRO A 37 -35.73 -23.47 7.00
CA PRO A 37 -35.70 -22.84 5.67
C PRO A 37 -36.96 -22.01 5.26
N VAL A 38 -36.84 -21.30 4.13
CA VAL A 38 -37.82 -20.93 3.06
C VAL A 38 -39.25 -20.47 3.42
N ARG A 39 -39.67 -19.34 2.83
CA ARG A 39 -41.04 -19.12 2.33
C ARG A 39 -41.04 -18.47 0.93
N ARG A 40 -41.62 -19.19 -0.05
CA ARG A 40 -42.19 -18.68 -1.32
C ARG A 40 -43.70 -18.86 -1.26
N ARG A 41 -44.49 -17.87 -1.70
CA ARG A 41 -45.85 -17.98 -2.32
C ARG A 41 -46.30 -16.58 -2.80
N PHE A 42 -46.39 -16.34 -4.12
CA PHE A 42 -47.62 -16.25 -4.98
C PHE A 42 -48.39 -14.93 -4.74
N GLU A 43 -48.74 -14.07 -5.71
CA GLU A 43 -49.45 -14.27 -6.99
C GLU A 43 -49.38 -12.97 -7.86
N SER A 44 -49.58 -13.05 -9.19
CA SER A 44 -49.78 -11.95 -10.18
C SER A 44 -51.31 -11.70 -10.37
N PRO A 45 -51.91 -10.88 -11.28
CA PRO A 45 -51.43 -10.01 -12.38
C PRO A 45 -52.18 -8.65 -12.58
N GLY A 46 -51.68 -7.78 -13.46
CA GLY A 46 -52.42 -6.65 -14.09
C GLY A 46 -51.51 -5.94 -15.10
N ILE A 47 -51.67 -6.05 -16.42
CA ILE A 47 -52.66 -5.45 -17.36
C ILE A 47 -52.48 -3.93 -17.59
N TYR A 48 -52.18 -3.58 -18.87
CA TYR A 48 -52.28 -2.28 -19.59
C TYR A 48 -51.24 -1.19 -19.19
N SER A 49 -50.60 -0.40 -20.07
CA SER A 49 -50.84 0.01 -21.47
C SER A 49 -49.55 0.51 -22.16
N ASP A 50 -49.63 0.56 -23.48
CA ASP A 50 -48.81 1.22 -24.49
C ASP A 50 -48.70 2.76 -24.37
N ASP A 51 -47.78 3.29 -25.20
CA ASP A 51 -47.64 4.67 -25.71
C ASP A 51 -47.20 5.81 -24.76
N ASP A 52 -45.98 6.34 -25.01
CA ASP A 52 -45.89 7.66 -25.64
C ASP A 52 -44.46 7.96 -26.14
N ALA A 53 -44.39 8.23 -27.43
CA ALA A 53 -43.26 8.80 -28.14
C ALA A 53 -43.22 10.33 -27.96
N ASN A 54 -42.04 10.88 -27.69
CA ASN A 54 -41.75 12.30 -27.93
C ASN A 54 -40.24 12.45 -28.19
N SER A 55 -39.81 12.29 -29.44
CA SER A 55 -39.68 13.34 -30.47
C SER A 55 -38.59 14.37 -30.17
N ASP A 56 -37.60 14.37 -31.06
CA ASP A 56 -36.60 15.39 -31.29
C ASP A 56 -37.16 16.82 -31.27
N ALA A 57 -36.45 17.72 -30.59
CA ALA A 57 -36.37 19.12 -30.99
C ALA A 57 -35.00 19.68 -30.60
N SER A 58 -34.16 19.88 -31.62
CA SER A 58 -32.99 20.75 -31.55
C SER A 58 -33.41 22.20 -31.30
N SER A 59 -32.64 22.96 -30.52
CA SER A 59 -32.60 24.41 -30.66
C SER A 59 -31.18 24.91 -30.49
N ALA A 60 -30.56 25.20 -31.64
CA ALA A 60 -29.43 26.09 -31.75
C ALA A 60 -29.81 27.48 -31.22
N CYS A 61 -29.04 28.00 -30.27
CA CYS A 61 -29.10 29.41 -29.88
C CYS A 61 -27.74 30.07 -30.11
N SER A 62 -27.68 30.75 -31.26
CA SER A 62 -26.94 31.95 -31.65
C SER A 62 -25.57 32.30 -31.07
N GLU A 63 -24.66 32.45 -32.03
CA GLU A 63 -23.52 33.36 -32.05
C GLU A 63 -23.81 34.81 -31.61
N ARG A 64 -22.70 35.43 -31.17
CA ARG A 64 -22.33 36.86 -31.17
C ARG A 64 -22.78 37.73 -30.00
N SER A 65 -21.79 37.99 -29.15
CA SER A 65 -21.50 39.34 -28.66
C SER A 65 -20.04 39.67 -28.95
N PHE A 66 -19.81 40.72 -29.74
CA PHE A 66 -18.51 41.33 -29.96
C PHE A 66 -18.07 42.05 -28.69
N GLY A 67 -16.88 41.72 -28.19
CA GLY A 67 -16.20 42.44 -27.11
C GLY A 67 -14.71 42.51 -27.43
N SER A 68 -14.29 43.62 -28.01
CA SER A 68 -12.90 43.92 -28.36
C SER A 68 -12.14 44.43 -27.15
N ARG A 69 -11.07 43.72 -26.76
CA ARG A 69 -9.72 44.22 -26.44
C ARG A 69 -9.06 43.39 -25.32
N ASN A 70 -7.89 42.86 -25.68
CA ASN A 70 -6.79 42.38 -24.83
C ASN A 70 -6.78 40.90 -24.42
N GLY A 71 -5.98 40.11 -25.14
CA GLY A 71 -5.23 39.00 -24.57
C GLY A 71 -5.85 37.60 -24.63
N GLY A 72 -5.52 36.85 -25.70
CA GLY A 72 -5.23 35.42 -25.56
C GLY A 72 -6.38 34.45 -25.26
N ALA A 73 -7.45 34.47 -26.04
CA ALA A 73 -8.39 33.34 -26.10
C ALA A 73 -7.97 32.37 -27.22
N GLY A 74 -6.89 31.62 -26.97
CA GLY A 74 -6.70 30.33 -27.63
C GLY A 74 -7.78 29.36 -27.13
N PRO A 75 -8.25 28.39 -27.93
CA PRO A 75 -9.29 27.49 -27.50
C PRO A 75 -8.83 26.72 -26.25
N HIS A 76 -9.51 26.94 -25.11
CA HIS A 76 -9.34 26.23 -23.83
C HIS A 76 -9.55 24.71 -23.92
N PHE A 77 -9.76 24.16 -25.12
CA PHE A 77 -9.82 22.74 -25.43
C PHE A 77 -8.47 22.15 -25.85
N LEU A 78 -7.42 22.97 -26.03
CA LEU A 78 -6.09 22.50 -26.38
C LEU A 78 -5.29 22.22 -25.10
N ARG A 79 -5.55 21.05 -24.49
CA ARG A 79 -4.64 20.37 -23.54
C ARG A 79 -4.20 21.26 -22.37
N GLN A 80 -5.09 21.41 -21.38
CA GLN A 80 -4.63 21.64 -20.00
C GLN A 80 -3.67 20.49 -19.67
N THR A 81 -2.37 20.73 -19.79
CA THR A 81 -1.40 19.89 -19.08
C THR A 81 -1.79 20.00 -17.62
N GLU A 82 -2.32 18.91 -17.05
CA GLU A 82 -2.64 18.88 -15.63
C GLU A 82 -1.41 19.32 -14.85
N ASP A 83 -1.57 20.34 -14.00
CA ASP A 83 -0.48 20.81 -13.15
C ASP A 83 -0.20 19.73 -12.12
N VAL A 84 0.99 19.13 -12.21
CA VAL A 84 1.44 18.05 -11.32
C VAL A 84 1.34 18.50 -9.86
N ALA A 85 1.65 19.76 -9.56
CA ALA A 85 1.58 20.28 -8.20
C ALA A 85 0.14 20.24 -7.65
N GLU A 86 -0.83 20.66 -8.47
CA GLU A 86 -2.25 20.65 -8.14
C GLU A 86 -2.79 19.22 -7.99
N VAL A 87 -2.45 18.31 -8.90
CA VAL A 87 -2.82 16.89 -8.82
C VAL A 87 -2.32 16.26 -7.52
N LEU A 88 -1.07 16.52 -7.15
CA LEU A 88 -0.49 16.05 -5.90
C LEU A 88 -1.13 16.70 -4.66
N ASN A 89 -1.54 17.98 -4.75
CA ASN A 89 -2.29 18.66 -3.68
C ASN A 89 -3.64 17.99 -3.45
N HIS A 90 -4.40 17.72 -4.51
CA HIS A 90 -5.67 17.03 -4.45
C HIS A 90 -5.53 15.62 -3.87
N CYS A 91 -4.53 14.84 -4.32
CA CYS A 91 -4.22 13.53 -3.74
C CYS A 91 -3.95 13.58 -2.22
N ALA A 92 -3.34 14.67 -1.73
CA ALA A 92 -3.00 14.84 -0.33
C ALA A 92 -4.13 15.40 0.55
N SER A 93 -5.26 15.80 -0.05
CA SER A 93 -6.36 16.51 0.64
C SER A 93 -7.03 15.68 1.74
N SER A 94 -7.52 16.36 2.78
CA SER A 94 -8.38 15.75 3.79
C SER A 94 -9.77 15.40 3.23
N ASN A 95 -10.22 16.07 2.17
CA ASN A 95 -11.48 15.82 1.50
C ASN A 95 -11.37 14.62 0.55
N TRP A 96 -12.20 13.60 0.76
CA TRP A 96 -12.17 12.38 -0.05
C TRP A 96 -12.53 12.63 -1.51
N SER A 97 -13.38 13.62 -1.80
CA SER A 97 -13.76 13.97 -3.16
C SER A 97 -12.57 14.56 -3.92
N GLU A 98 -11.80 15.44 -3.29
CA GLU A 98 -10.59 16.00 -3.87
C GLU A 98 -9.53 14.90 -4.09
N ARG A 99 -9.35 13.97 -3.14
CA ARG A 99 -8.42 12.85 -3.36
C ARG A 99 -8.82 11.98 -4.54
N LYS A 100 -10.12 11.75 -4.74
CA LYS A 100 -10.63 11.06 -5.94
C LYS A 100 -10.24 11.82 -7.22
N GLU A 101 -10.45 13.14 -7.27
CA GLU A 101 -10.08 13.95 -8.44
C GLU A 101 -8.56 13.97 -8.65
N GLY A 102 -7.77 14.06 -7.58
CA GLY A 102 -6.32 13.94 -7.64
C GLY A 102 -5.87 12.59 -8.20
N LEU A 103 -6.51 11.49 -7.81
CA LEU A 103 -6.18 10.16 -8.37
C LEU A 103 -6.58 10.04 -9.84
N LEU A 104 -7.68 10.65 -10.28
CA LEU A 104 -8.07 10.69 -11.69
C LEU A 104 -7.04 11.46 -12.52
N GLY A 105 -6.63 12.64 -12.06
CA GLY A 105 -5.58 13.39 -12.73
C GLY A 105 -4.25 12.63 -12.77
N LEU A 106 -3.86 12.02 -11.64
CA LEU A 106 -2.65 11.21 -11.60
C LEU A 106 -2.70 10.04 -12.59
N GLN A 107 -3.85 9.37 -12.75
CA GLN A 107 -4.00 8.33 -13.78
C GLN A 107 -3.83 8.89 -15.20
N ASN A 108 -4.32 10.10 -15.48
CA ASN A 108 -4.11 10.75 -16.78
C ASN A 108 -2.63 11.06 -17.04
N LEU A 109 -1.92 11.58 -16.03
CA LEU A 109 -0.48 11.82 -16.09
C LEU A 109 0.30 10.52 -16.38
N LEU A 110 0.01 9.45 -15.64
CA LEU A 110 0.69 8.16 -15.80
C LEU A 110 0.40 7.51 -17.16
N LYS A 111 -0.85 7.55 -17.64
CA LYS A 111 -1.23 7.07 -18.99
C LYS A 111 -0.56 7.87 -20.10
N GLY A 112 -0.37 9.18 -19.88
CA GLY A 112 0.41 10.04 -20.76
C GLY A 112 1.92 9.81 -20.68
N GLN A 113 2.37 8.80 -19.93
CA GLN A 113 3.79 8.51 -19.65
C GLN A 113 4.56 9.73 -19.15
N ARG A 114 3.88 10.61 -18.39
CA ARG A 114 4.52 11.80 -17.84
C ARG A 114 5.56 11.39 -16.80
N THR A 115 6.82 11.71 -17.07
CA THR A 115 7.89 11.56 -16.08
C THR A 115 7.76 12.62 -14.99
N LEU A 116 7.81 12.17 -13.73
CA LEU A 116 7.84 13.03 -12.55
C LEU A 116 9.29 13.36 -12.19
N SER A 117 9.56 14.59 -11.77
CA SER A 117 10.85 14.95 -11.18
C SER A 117 11.08 14.19 -9.86
N ARG A 118 12.33 14.08 -9.42
CA ARG A 118 12.68 13.43 -8.15
C ARG A 118 11.91 13.97 -6.95
N VAL A 119 11.64 15.28 -6.93
CA VAL A 119 10.90 15.95 -5.84
C VAL A 119 9.42 15.58 -5.88
N GLU A 120 8.80 15.60 -7.05
CA GLU A 120 7.40 15.20 -7.25
C GLU A 120 7.22 13.71 -6.94
N LEU A 121 8.13 12.85 -7.39
CA LEU A 121 8.10 11.42 -7.14
C LEU A 121 8.21 11.11 -5.65
N LYS A 122 9.17 11.74 -4.95
CA LYS A 122 9.31 11.58 -3.50
C LYS A 122 8.04 11.99 -2.77
N ARG A 123 7.47 13.15 -3.13
CA ARG A 123 6.22 13.64 -2.55
C ARG A 123 5.06 12.68 -2.81
N LEU A 124 4.97 12.11 -4.01
CA LEU A 124 3.93 11.15 -4.36
C LEU A 124 4.07 9.85 -3.54
N CYS A 125 5.28 9.33 -3.35
CA CYS A 125 5.52 8.18 -2.46
C CYS A 125 5.06 8.44 -1.02
N GLU A 126 5.30 9.64 -0.48
CA GLU A 126 4.81 10.04 0.85
C GLU A 126 3.28 10.10 0.91
N ILE A 127 2.63 10.59 -0.14
CA ILE A 127 1.17 10.60 -0.27
C ILE A 127 0.62 9.17 -0.33
N PHE A 128 1.18 8.32 -1.19
CA PHE A 128 0.76 6.93 -1.34
C PHE A 128 0.96 6.11 -0.07
N THR A 129 2.04 6.37 0.67
CA THR A 129 2.26 5.78 1.99
C THR A 129 1.09 6.06 2.94
N ARG A 130 0.55 7.29 2.92
CA ARG A 130 -0.65 7.64 3.69
C ARG A 130 -1.93 7.05 3.12
N MET A 131 -2.06 6.95 1.80
CA MET A 131 -3.24 6.37 1.14
C MET A 131 -3.46 4.88 1.45
N PHE A 132 -2.42 4.14 1.85
CA PHE A 132 -2.62 2.80 2.41
C PHE A 132 -3.55 2.82 3.63
N ALA A 133 -3.65 3.91 4.38
CA ALA A 133 -4.57 4.05 5.50
C ALA A 133 -5.81 4.90 5.17
N ASP A 134 -6.14 5.10 3.88
CA ASP A 134 -7.29 5.92 3.50
C ASP A 134 -8.60 5.34 4.07
N PRO A 135 -9.40 6.12 4.80
CA PRO A 135 -10.63 5.63 5.41
C PRO A 135 -11.76 5.44 4.38
N HIS A 136 -11.68 6.06 3.20
CA HIS A 136 -12.74 6.03 2.21
C HIS A 136 -12.51 4.89 1.20
N SER A 137 -13.32 3.84 1.28
CA SER A 137 -13.12 2.60 0.52
C SER A 137 -13.05 2.80 -1.00
N LYS A 138 -13.82 3.75 -1.56
CA LYS A 138 -13.74 4.07 -2.99
C LYS A 138 -12.41 4.72 -3.37
N VAL A 139 -11.88 5.61 -2.54
CA VAL A 139 -10.59 6.28 -2.78
C VAL A 139 -9.47 5.25 -2.65
N PHE A 140 -9.51 4.41 -1.61
CA PHE A 140 -8.56 3.31 -1.45
C PHE A 140 -8.55 2.35 -2.64
N SER A 141 -9.73 2.00 -3.17
CA SER A 141 -9.83 1.16 -4.36
C SER A 141 -9.23 1.82 -5.60
N MET A 142 -9.47 3.12 -5.83
CA MET A 142 -8.89 3.86 -6.95
C MET A 142 -7.37 4.01 -6.79
N PHE A 143 -6.91 4.24 -5.56
CA PHE A 143 -5.49 4.30 -5.23
C PHE A 143 -4.77 3.00 -5.63
N LEU A 144 -5.33 1.83 -5.34
CA LEU A 144 -4.71 0.55 -5.72
C LEU A 144 -4.60 0.36 -7.23
N GLU A 145 -5.57 0.88 -8.00
CA GLU A 145 -5.52 0.87 -9.47
C GLU A 145 -4.41 1.80 -9.96
N THR A 146 -4.37 3.04 -9.47
CA THR A 146 -3.32 4.01 -9.82
C THR A 146 -1.92 3.54 -9.39
N LEU A 147 -1.82 2.84 -8.26
CA LEU A 147 -0.56 2.31 -7.74
C LEU A 147 0.08 1.31 -8.71
N VAL A 148 -0.73 0.49 -9.39
CA VAL A 148 -0.22 -0.46 -10.39
C VAL A 148 0.47 0.28 -11.54
N ASP A 149 -0.20 1.28 -12.11
CA ASP A 149 0.34 2.08 -13.22
C ASP A 149 1.61 2.82 -12.77
N PHE A 150 1.60 3.35 -11.55
CA PHE A 150 2.73 4.06 -10.96
C PHE A 150 3.98 3.19 -10.80
N ILE A 151 3.81 1.96 -10.29
CA ILE A 151 4.92 1.01 -10.13
C ILE A 151 5.55 0.71 -11.49
N VAL A 152 4.74 0.40 -12.50
CA VAL A 152 5.25 0.03 -13.83
C VAL A 152 6.04 1.18 -14.46
N LEU A 153 5.52 2.41 -14.36
CA LEU A 153 6.14 3.57 -15.00
C LEU A 153 7.43 4.02 -14.30
N HIS A 154 7.50 3.92 -12.97
CA HIS A 154 8.58 4.50 -12.17
C HIS A 154 9.46 3.49 -11.44
N ARG A 155 9.35 2.19 -11.73
CA ARG A 155 10.07 1.10 -11.02
C ARG A 155 11.56 1.36 -10.77
N ASP A 156 12.26 1.98 -11.73
CA ASP A 156 13.71 2.22 -11.64
C ASP A 156 14.07 3.23 -10.54
N ASP A 157 13.15 4.15 -10.22
CA ASP A 157 13.32 5.19 -9.20
C ASP A 157 12.66 4.84 -7.85
N LEU A 158 12.01 3.67 -7.74
CA LEU A 158 11.21 3.27 -6.57
C LEU A 158 11.90 2.30 -5.62
N GLN A 159 13.17 1.95 -5.85
CA GLN A 159 13.89 0.98 -5.02
C GLN A 159 13.91 1.35 -3.52
N ASP A 160 14.18 2.62 -3.20
CA ASP A 160 14.18 3.11 -1.81
C ASP A 160 12.81 2.99 -1.13
N TRP A 161 11.73 3.06 -1.91
CA TRP A 161 10.36 3.00 -1.40
C TRP A 161 9.80 1.57 -1.38
N LEU A 162 10.49 0.60 -2.02
CA LEU A 162 10.03 -0.78 -2.16
C LEU A 162 9.72 -1.45 -0.83
N PHE A 163 10.53 -1.19 0.21
CA PHE A 163 10.27 -1.73 1.55
C PHE A 163 8.89 -1.32 2.06
N VAL A 164 8.53 -0.03 1.93
CA VAL A 164 7.23 0.49 2.36
C VAL A 164 6.12 -0.10 1.50
N LEU A 165 6.28 -0.06 0.18
CA LEU A 165 5.30 -0.59 -0.78
C LEU A 165 4.95 -2.06 -0.49
N LEU A 166 5.96 -2.93 -0.46
CA LEU A 166 5.78 -4.37 -0.33
C LEU A 166 5.19 -4.74 1.04
N THR A 167 5.72 -4.18 2.12
CA THR A 167 5.23 -4.48 3.47
C THR A 167 3.81 -3.96 3.71
N GLN A 168 3.44 -2.79 3.17
CA GLN A 168 2.08 -2.26 3.28
C GLN A 168 1.07 -3.08 2.48
N LEU A 169 1.41 -3.52 1.27
CA LEU A 169 0.55 -4.42 0.49
C LEU A 169 0.33 -5.76 1.19
N LEU A 170 1.39 -6.36 1.75
CA LEU A 170 1.29 -7.61 2.51
C LEU A 170 0.43 -7.46 3.77
N LYS A 171 0.57 -6.34 4.49
CA LYS A 171 -0.30 -6.01 5.63
C LYS A 171 -1.76 -5.90 5.20
N LYS A 172 -2.03 -5.34 4.02
CA LYS A 172 -3.39 -5.23 3.46
C LYS A 172 -4.02 -6.58 3.12
N MET A 173 -3.24 -7.58 2.71
CA MET A 173 -3.75 -8.94 2.53
C MET A 173 -4.29 -9.57 3.82
N GLY A 174 -3.80 -9.11 4.98
CA GLY A 174 -4.31 -9.54 6.28
C GLY A 174 -5.40 -8.67 6.89
N ALA A 175 -5.82 -7.60 6.21
CA ALA A 175 -6.97 -6.80 6.60
C ALA A 175 -8.28 -7.49 6.17
N ASP A 176 -9.40 -7.08 6.78
CA ASP A 176 -10.72 -7.56 6.38
C ASP A 176 -11.24 -6.73 5.21
N LEU A 177 -10.83 -7.12 4.00
CA LEU A 177 -11.17 -6.44 2.75
C LEU A 177 -12.21 -7.24 1.98
N LEU A 178 -13.08 -6.53 1.26
CA LEU A 178 -13.95 -7.15 0.25
C LEU A 178 -13.10 -7.84 -0.82
N GLY A 179 -13.58 -8.96 -1.36
CA GLY A 179 -12.83 -9.77 -2.34
C GLY A 179 -12.40 -8.98 -3.58
N SER A 180 -13.21 -8.02 -4.04
CA SER A 180 -12.86 -7.13 -5.15
C SER A 180 -11.69 -6.20 -4.85
N VAL A 181 -11.57 -5.72 -3.62
CA VAL A 181 -10.45 -4.88 -3.17
C VAL A 181 -9.22 -5.74 -2.91
N GLN A 182 -9.40 -6.93 -2.31
CA GLN A 182 -8.33 -7.89 -2.11
C GLN A 182 -7.68 -8.30 -3.43
N ALA A 183 -8.47 -8.51 -4.49
CA ALA A 183 -7.96 -8.79 -5.83
C ALA A 183 -7.05 -7.67 -6.37
N LYS A 184 -7.35 -6.41 -6.05
CA LYS A 184 -6.50 -5.26 -6.43
C LYS A 184 -5.20 -5.21 -5.64
N VAL A 185 -5.24 -5.51 -4.34
CA VAL A 185 -4.01 -5.65 -3.52
C VAL A 185 -3.14 -6.78 -4.07
N GLN A 186 -3.75 -7.92 -4.41
CA GLN A 186 -3.04 -9.04 -5.02
C GLN A 186 -2.42 -8.64 -6.36
N LYS A 187 -3.16 -7.92 -7.21
CA LYS A 187 -2.63 -7.43 -8.49
C LYS A 187 -1.44 -6.49 -8.29
N ALA A 188 -1.50 -5.58 -7.32
CA ALA A 188 -0.38 -4.70 -6.99
C ALA A 188 0.84 -5.47 -6.45
N LEU A 189 0.62 -6.53 -5.65
CA LEU A 189 1.70 -7.45 -5.23
C LEU A 189 2.34 -8.16 -6.42
N ASP A 190 1.54 -8.68 -7.34
CA ASP A 190 2.06 -9.36 -8.53
C ASP A 190 2.88 -8.40 -9.41
N VAL A 191 2.40 -7.19 -9.64
CA VAL A 191 3.13 -6.16 -10.40
C VAL A 191 4.41 -5.73 -9.68
N THR A 192 4.37 -5.61 -8.34
CA THR A 192 5.58 -5.36 -7.54
C THR A 192 6.60 -6.48 -7.75
N ARG A 193 6.16 -7.74 -7.71
CA ARG A 193 7.03 -8.90 -7.91
C ARG A 193 7.74 -8.84 -9.25
N ASP A 194 7.00 -8.53 -10.30
CA ASP A 194 7.50 -8.56 -11.67
C ASP A 194 8.33 -7.29 -12.04
N SER A 195 8.27 -6.23 -11.20
CA SER A 195 8.91 -4.93 -11.49
C SER A 195 10.25 -4.69 -10.80
N PHE A 196 10.56 -5.40 -9.72
CA PHE A 196 11.75 -5.16 -8.90
C PHE A 196 12.69 -6.37 -8.86
N PRO A 197 14.00 -6.19 -8.60
CA PRO A 197 14.94 -7.31 -8.45
C PRO A 197 14.50 -8.32 -7.39
N LEU A 198 14.50 -9.62 -7.72
CA LEU A 198 13.99 -10.68 -6.86
C LEU A 198 14.75 -10.76 -5.52
N GLU A 199 16.08 -10.63 -5.56
CA GLU A 199 16.94 -10.65 -4.38
C GLU A 199 16.59 -9.54 -3.38
N LEU A 200 16.35 -8.32 -3.87
CA LEU A 200 15.97 -7.18 -3.02
C LEU A 200 14.63 -7.43 -2.32
N GLN A 201 13.66 -7.97 -3.05
CA GLN A 201 12.36 -8.33 -2.48
C GLN A 201 12.49 -9.44 -1.41
N PHE A 202 13.29 -10.47 -1.69
CA PHE A 202 13.56 -11.55 -0.74
C PHE A 202 14.20 -11.01 0.55
N ASN A 203 15.22 -10.16 0.43
CA ASN A 203 15.90 -9.54 1.58
C ASN A 203 14.93 -8.70 2.43
N ILE A 204 14.03 -7.94 1.80
CA ILE A 204 12.97 -7.19 2.49
C ILE A 204 12.05 -8.15 3.27
N LEU A 205 11.63 -9.25 2.67
CA LEU A 205 10.72 -10.23 3.29
C LEU A 205 11.38 -10.93 4.47
N MET A 206 12.64 -11.35 4.34
CA MET A 206 13.39 -11.96 5.44
C MET A 206 13.50 -11.00 6.61
N ARG A 207 13.88 -9.74 6.36
CA ARG A 207 13.94 -8.70 7.37
C ARG A 207 12.57 -8.45 8.03
N PHE A 208 11.50 -8.43 7.24
CA PHE A 208 10.15 -8.19 7.75
C PHE A 208 9.63 -9.33 8.65
N ILE A 209 10.00 -10.59 8.37
CA ILE A 209 9.61 -11.74 9.19
C ILE A 209 10.28 -11.71 10.57
N VAL A 210 11.55 -11.32 10.65
CA VAL A 210 12.33 -11.35 11.89
C VAL A 210 12.24 -10.05 12.71
N ASP A 211 11.58 -9.02 12.17
CA ASP A 211 11.40 -7.74 12.85
C ASP A 211 10.48 -7.88 14.08
N GLN A 212 11.09 -7.80 15.27
CA GLN A 212 10.41 -7.94 16.56
C GLN A 212 9.42 -6.80 16.87
N THR A 213 9.48 -5.69 16.13
CA THR A 213 8.53 -4.58 16.28
C THR A 213 7.22 -4.81 15.52
N GLN A 214 7.19 -5.81 14.63
CA GLN A 214 6.02 -6.14 13.83
C GLN A 214 5.29 -7.34 14.44
N THR A 215 3.96 -7.26 14.48
CA THR A 215 3.09 -8.34 14.99
C THR A 215 2.13 -8.82 13.90
N PRO A 216 2.63 -9.45 12.82
CA PRO A 216 1.79 -9.87 11.70
C PRO A 216 0.78 -10.92 12.16
N ASN A 217 -0.50 -10.70 11.82
CA ASN A 217 -1.55 -11.68 12.06
C ASN A 217 -1.39 -12.90 11.14
N LEU A 218 -2.18 -13.96 11.38
CA LEU A 218 -2.08 -15.21 10.62
C LEU A 218 -2.28 -15.00 9.11
N LYS A 219 -3.21 -14.13 8.69
CA LYS A 219 -3.47 -13.84 7.28
C LYS A 219 -2.26 -13.15 6.63
N VAL A 220 -1.62 -12.20 7.32
CA VAL A 220 -0.39 -11.54 6.83
C VAL A 220 0.73 -12.57 6.71
N LYS A 221 0.93 -13.45 7.70
CA LYS A 221 1.95 -14.52 7.63
C LYS A 221 1.73 -15.44 6.42
N VAL A 222 0.49 -15.85 6.17
CA VAL A 222 0.15 -16.65 4.99
C VAL A 222 0.45 -15.89 3.69
N ALA A 223 0.13 -14.59 3.62
CA ALA A 223 0.42 -13.76 2.45
C ALA A 223 1.93 -13.63 2.19
N ILE A 224 2.74 -13.41 3.24
CA ILE A 224 4.21 -13.37 3.15
C ILE A 224 4.74 -14.69 2.59
N LEU A 225 4.32 -15.82 3.17
CA LEU A 225 4.80 -17.14 2.73
C LEU A 225 4.44 -17.44 1.28
N ARG A 226 3.21 -17.11 0.84
CA ARG A 226 2.80 -17.25 -0.56
C ARG A 226 3.60 -16.36 -1.49
N TYR A 227 3.96 -15.16 -1.05
CA TYR A 227 4.79 -14.25 -1.84
C TYR A 227 6.21 -14.80 -1.99
N ILE A 228 6.82 -15.29 -0.90
CA ILE A 228 8.13 -15.94 -0.92
C ILE A 228 8.12 -17.18 -1.82
N GLU A 229 7.08 -18.01 -1.72
CA GLU A 229 6.90 -19.19 -2.57
C GLU A 229 6.86 -18.79 -4.06
N ALA A 230 6.15 -17.71 -4.40
CA ALA A 230 6.10 -17.20 -5.77
C ALA A 230 7.46 -16.64 -6.25
N LEU A 231 8.19 -15.91 -5.39
CA LEU A 231 9.54 -15.44 -5.68
C LEU A 231 10.52 -16.60 -5.91
N ALA A 232 10.53 -17.58 -5.01
CA ALA A 232 11.46 -18.71 -5.05
C ALA A 232 11.31 -19.56 -6.32
N ARG A 233 10.12 -19.59 -6.95
CA ARG A 233 9.92 -20.24 -8.25
C ARG A 233 10.62 -19.53 -9.42
N GLN A 234 10.98 -18.26 -9.25
CA GLN A 234 11.63 -17.44 -10.27
C GLN A 234 13.12 -17.18 -9.98
N MET A 235 13.58 -17.43 -8.76
CA MET A 235 14.97 -17.23 -8.35
C MET A 235 15.85 -18.42 -8.74
N ASP A 236 17.11 -18.13 -9.09
CA ASP A 236 18.13 -19.18 -9.25
C ASP A 236 18.57 -19.67 -7.86
N PRO A 237 18.82 -20.97 -7.66
CA PRO A 237 19.46 -21.50 -6.44
C PRO A 237 20.71 -20.74 -5.98
N ALA A 238 21.45 -20.10 -6.89
CA ALA A 238 22.60 -19.25 -6.55
C ALA A 238 22.21 -17.99 -5.75
N ASP A 239 21.04 -17.40 -6.01
CA ASP A 239 20.58 -16.15 -5.38
C ASP A 239 20.30 -16.31 -3.88
N PHE A 240 20.11 -17.53 -3.38
CA PHE A 240 19.92 -17.81 -1.95
C PHE A 240 21.23 -17.78 -1.15
N ARG A 241 22.39 -17.82 -1.82
CA ARG A 241 23.70 -18.02 -1.17
C ARG A 241 24.38 -16.71 -0.79
N ASP A 242 24.02 -15.60 -1.43
CA ASP A 242 24.70 -14.31 -1.25
C ASP A 242 24.16 -13.47 -0.08
N GLY A 243 23.15 -13.99 0.62
CA GLY A 243 22.82 -13.54 1.97
C GLY A 243 23.86 -14.02 2.98
N THR A 244 24.92 -13.23 3.19
CA THR A 244 25.93 -13.34 4.27
C THR A 244 27.02 -14.41 4.14
N VAL A 245 28.05 -14.17 3.32
CA VAL A 245 29.47 -14.23 3.77
C VAL A 245 30.31 -13.32 2.88
N SER A 246 30.45 -12.04 3.21
CA SER A 246 31.69 -11.36 2.88
C SER A 246 32.78 -12.08 3.67
N VAL A 247 33.55 -12.93 2.99
CA VAL A 247 34.72 -13.59 3.55
C VAL A 247 35.59 -12.46 4.11
N PHE A 248 35.57 -12.32 5.43
CA PHE A 248 36.54 -11.51 6.14
C PHE A 248 37.85 -12.26 5.98
N THR A 249 38.59 -11.96 4.90
CA THR A 249 39.94 -12.45 4.71
C THR A 249 40.75 -11.88 5.87
N PRO A 250 41.19 -12.68 6.86
CA PRO A 250 42.05 -12.16 7.90
C PRO A 250 43.34 -11.66 7.23
N PRO A 251 43.90 -10.50 7.64
CA PRO A 251 45.18 -10.06 7.12
C PRO A 251 46.23 -11.14 7.41
N HIS A 252 47.07 -11.38 6.41
CA HIS A 252 48.14 -12.38 6.43
C HIS A 252 48.90 -12.42 7.77
N PRO A 253 49.34 -13.61 8.23
CA PRO A 253 50.12 -13.71 9.46
C PRO A 253 51.42 -12.91 9.31
N VAL A 254 51.60 -11.92 10.19
CA VAL A 254 52.86 -11.22 10.38
C VAL A 254 53.88 -12.26 10.81
N SER A 255 54.83 -12.57 9.93
CA SER A 255 56.01 -13.36 10.28
C SER A 255 56.85 -12.56 11.26
N TRP A 256 56.98 -13.07 12.49
CA TRP A 256 57.99 -12.58 13.43
C TRP A 256 59.38 -12.95 12.89
N VAL A 257 60.16 -11.93 12.55
CA VAL A 257 61.63 -11.96 12.48
C VAL A 257 62.14 -10.80 13.30
#